data_AF-A0A178WXK0-F1
#
_entry.id   AF-A0A178WXK0-F1
#
_cell.length_a   1.000
_cell.length_b   1.000
_cell.length_c   1.000
_cell.angle_alpha   90.00
_cell.angle_beta   90.00
_cell.angle_gamma   90.00
#
_symmetry.space_group_name_H-M   'P 1'
#
loop_
_entity.id
_entity.type
_entity.pdbx_description
1 polymer ?
#
loop_
_entity_poly.entity_id
_entity_poly.type
_entity_poly.pdbx_seq_one_letter_code
_entity_poly.pdbx_strand_id
1 'polypeptide(L)'
;MNPMPGFLSRFRRQRLSAGEQLTRLVSVLDQAAAAAPEADDAVRACGAPGDIPGRLGRTAGELVSTYHRLREELAAIPVDGDRVGLAAEAERLLQYHQWLLHTSLQLAFSLNPDPRKEAMRRRLDGVGPPAARLEALRDRVAHLRSTT
;
A
#
# COMPACT_ATOMS: atom_id res chain seq x y z
N MET A 1 14.12 -32.32 -43.91
CA MET A 1 13.32 -31.96 -42.72
C MET A 1 14.31 -31.38 -41.70
N ASN A 2 14.48 -30.05 -41.69
CA ASN A 2 15.42 -29.37 -40.79
C ASN A 2 14.70 -28.98 -39.49
N PRO A 3 15.30 -29.17 -38.30
CA PRO A 3 14.72 -28.65 -37.07
C PRO A 3 14.87 -27.11 -37.01
N MET A 4 13.77 -26.43 -36.69
CA MET A 4 13.71 -24.98 -36.48
C MET A 4 14.45 -24.59 -35.19
N PRO A 5 15.27 -23.52 -35.19
CA PRO A 5 16.00 -23.09 -34.01
C PRO A 5 15.15 -22.20 -33.09
N GLY A 6 15.26 -22.45 -31.79
CA GLY A 6 15.35 -21.38 -30.79
C GLY A 6 14.09 -20.59 -30.44
N PHE A 7 13.11 -21.23 -29.79
CA PHE A 7 12.06 -20.53 -29.02
C PHE A 7 12.36 -20.45 -27.51
N LEU A 8 13.63 -20.35 -27.13
CA LEU A 8 14.07 -20.19 -25.73
C LEU A 8 14.79 -18.86 -25.47
N SER A 9 14.23 -17.74 -25.93
CA SER A 9 14.77 -16.42 -25.57
C SER A 9 13.67 -15.35 -25.54
N ARG A 10 12.99 -15.24 -24.38
CA ARG A 10 12.07 -14.18 -23.90
C ARG A 10 11.39 -14.80 -22.69
N PHE A 11 11.92 -14.79 -21.47
CA PHE A 11 12.27 -13.65 -20.65
C PHE A 11 13.43 -14.07 -19.74
N ARG A 12 14.66 -13.68 -20.09
CA ARG A 12 15.66 -13.48 -19.05
C ARG A 12 15.11 -12.30 -18.25
N ARG A 13 14.39 -12.55 -17.14
CA ARG A 13 14.11 -11.50 -16.15
C ARG A 13 15.46 -10.87 -15.88
N GLN A 14 15.68 -9.66 -16.36
CA GLN A 14 16.92 -8.96 -16.12
C GLN A 14 16.99 -8.85 -14.60
N ARG A 15 17.91 -9.60 -13.97
CA ARG A 15 18.06 -9.57 -12.51
C ARG A 15 18.45 -8.14 -12.18
N LEU A 16 17.55 -7.42 -11.51
CA LEU A 16 17.88 -6.12 -10.97
C LEU A 16 19.03 -6.31 -9.98
N SER A 17 20.01 -5.41 -10.04
CA SER A 17 21.04 -5.31 -9.01
C SER A 17 20.40 -5.04 -7.65
N ALA A 18 21.14 -5.33 -6.57
CA ALA A 18 20.69 -5.04 -5.21
C ALA A 18 20.30 -3.56 -5.02
N GLY A 19 21.10 -2.64 -5.56
CA GLY A 19 20.85 -1.20 -5.51
C GLY A 19 19.60 -0.78 -6.28
N GLU A 20 19.34 -1.37 -7.46
CA GLU A 20 18.11 -1.12 -8.23
C GLU A 20 16.87 -1.64 -7.51
N GLN A 21 16.95 -2.84 -6.91
CA GLN A 21 15.85 -3.38 -6.09
C GLN A 21 15.51 -2.43 -4.93
N LEU A 22 16.52 -1.98 -4.19
CA LEU A 22 16.35 -1.06 -3.06
C LEU A 22 15.81 0.30 -3.53
N THR A 23 16.28 0.81 -4.66
CA THR A 23 15.79 2.07 -5.24
C THR A 23 14.29 2.00 -5.57
N ARG A 24 13.85 0.91 -6.19
CA ARG A 24 12.44 0.70 -6.50
C ARG A 24 11.59 0.48 -5.25
N LEU A 25 12.10 -0.24 -4.25
CA LEU A 25 11.41 -0.40 -2.96
C LEU A 25 11.21 0.94 -2.25
N VAL A 26 12.26 1.78 -2.18
CA VAL A 26 12.15 3.13 -1.59
C VAL A 26 11.13 3.97 -2.36
N SER A 27 11.14 3.92 -3.70
CA SER A 27 10.18 4.67 -4.51
C SER A 27 8.71 4.31 -4.24
N VAL A 28 8.40 3.05 -3.94
CA VAL A 28 7.05 2.62 -3.54
C VAL A 28 6.74 3.11 -2.13
N LEU A 29 7.69 2.97 -1.20
CA LEU A 29 7.52 3.36 0.20
C LEU A 29 7.40 4.88 0.38
N ASP A 30 8.11 5.68 -0.41
CA ASP A 30 8.01 7.15 -0.42
C ASP A 30 6.62 7.60 -0.85
N GLN A 31 6.08 7.02 -1.94
CA GLN A 31 4.70 7.31 -2.37
C GLN A 31 3.68 6.89 -1.32
N ALA A 32 3.88 5.72 -0.70
CA ALA A 32 2.98 5.22 0.34
C ALA A 32 3.00 6.10 1.59
N ALA A 33 4.19 6.57 2.01
CA ALA A 33 4.37 7.46 3.14
C ALA A 33 3.79 8.85 2.86
N ALA A 34 3.93 9.36 1.63
CA ALA A 34 3.33 10.63 1.23
C ALA A 34 1.79 10.60 1.27
N ALA A 35 1.17 9.45 0.98
CA ALA A 35 -0.28 9.26 1.06
C ALA A 35 -0.80 8.97 2.47
N ALA A 36 0.08 8.58 3.41
CA ALA A 36 -0.32 8.11 4.73
C ALA A 36 -1.06 9.16 5.60
N PRO A 37 -0.65 10.45 5.62
CA PRO A 37 -1.39 11.47 6.37
C PRO A 37 -2.83 11.64 5.87
N GLU A 38 -3.04 11.68 4.56
CA GLU A 38 -4.37 11.81 3.98
C GLU A 38 -5.23 10.56 4.23
N ALA A 39 -4.61 9.37 4.23
CA ALA A 39 -5.27 8.14 4.62
C ALA A 39 -5.71 8.14 6.10
N ASP A 40 -4.86 8.65 6.99
CA ASP A 40 -5.18 8.79 8.41
C ASP A 40 -6.37 9.73 8.64
N ASP A 41 -6.35 10.90 8.00
CA ASP A 41 -7.43 11.87 8.05
C ASP A 41 -8.73 11.32 7.45
N ALA A 42 -8.64 10.58 6.34
CA ALA A 42 -9.80 9.96 5.72
C ALA A 42 -10.46 8.92 6.63
N VAL A 43 -9.66 8.06 7.28
CA VAL A 43 -10.18 7.05 8.24
C VAL A 43 -10.82 7.74 9.44
N ARG A 44 -10.18 8.76 10.00
CA ARG A 44 -10.73 9.55 11.12
C ARG A 44 -12.03 10.24 10.74
N ALA A 45 -12.10 10.83 9.55
CA ALA A 45 -13.30 11.48 9.04
C ALA A 45 -14.45 10.49 8.82
N CYS A 46 -14.15 9.25 8.43
CA CYS A 46 -15.16 8.19 8.34
C CYS A 46 -15.80 7.86 9.70
N GLY A 47 -15.06 8.04 10.80
CA GLY A 47 -15.55 7.83 12.17
C GLY A 47 -16.28 9.02 12.79
N ALA A 48 -16.25 10.19 12.16
CA ALA A 48 -16.84 11.41 12.69
C ALA A 48 -18.38 11.30 12.85
N PRO A 49 -18.97 11.89 13.90
CA PRO A 49 -20.41 11.88 14.06
C PRO A 49 -21.12 12.68 12.95
N GLY A 50 -22.36 12.27 12.63
CA GLY A 50 -23.21 12.95 11.66
C GLY A 50 -22.98 12.54 10.21
N ASP A 51 -23.54 13.34 9.31
CA ASP A 51 -23.51 13.07 7.86
C ASP A 51 -22.10 13.27 7.31
N ILE A 52 -21.63 12.26 6.59
CA ILE A 52 -20.31 12.27 5.98
C ILE A 52 -20.41 12.86 4.57
N PRO A 53 -19.63 13.91 4.25
CA PRO A 53 -19.68 14.52 2.93
C PRO A 53 -19.28 13.55 1.83
N GLY A 54 -20.04 13.48 0.73
CA GLY A 54 -19.73 12.62 -0.41
C GLY A 54 -18.36 12.87 -1.06
N ARG A 55 -17.79 14.09 -0.91
CA ARG A 55 -16.41 14.38 -1.32
C ARG A 55 -15.39 13.47 -0.63
N LEU A 56 -15.62 13.12 0.64
CA LEU A 56 -14.74 12.21 1.40
C LEU A 56 -14.73 10.82 0.76
N GLY A 57 -15.89 10.34 0.30
CA GLY A 57 -16.00 9.05 -0.38
C GLY A 57 -15.13 8.97 -1.64
N ARG A 58 -15.06 10.06 -2.42
CA ARG A 58 -14.18 10.14 -3.59
C ARG A 58 -12.71 10.13 -3.22
N THR A 59 -12.29 11.02 -2.31
CA THR A 59 -10.90 11.11 -1.84
C THR A 59 -10.40 9.78 -1.25
N ALA A 60 -11.18 9.17 -0.36
CA ALA A 60 -10.81 7.87 0.22
C ALA A 60 -10.82 6.74 -0.83
N GLY A 61 -11.70 6.80 -1.83
CA GLY A 61 -11.67 5.87 -2.96
C GLY A 61 -10.39 5.97 -3.79
N GLU A 62 -9.94 7.20 -4.08
CA GLU A 62 -8.66 7.46 -4.77
C GLU A 62 -7.46 6.94 -3.95
N LEU A 63 -7.50 7.06 -2.63
CA LEU A 63 -6.49 6.49 -1.75
C LEU A 63 -6.49 4.95 -1.78
N VAL A 64 -7.66 4.29 -1.80
CA VAL A 64 -7.76 2.83 -1.98
C VAL A 64 -7.10 2.41 -3.29
N SER A 65 -7.40 3.10 -4.40
CA SER A 65 -6.78 2.84 -5.70
C SER A 65 -5.28 3.10 -5.68
N THR A 66 -4.81 4.12 -4.97
CA THR A 66 -3.40 4.44 -4.80
C THR A 66 -2.65 3.30 -4.12
N TYR A 67 -3.12 2.82 -2.96
CA TYR A 67 -2.48 1.70 -2.28
C TYR A 67 -2.56 0.40 -3.08
N HIS A 68 -3.65 0.18 -3.84
CA HIS A 68 -3.74 -0.96 -4.75
C HIS A 68 -2.65 -0.92 -5.82
N ARG A 69 -2.48 0.21 -6.53
CA ARG A 69 -1.43 0.41 -7.53
C ARG A 69 -0.03 0.20 -6.94
N LEU A 70 0.22 0.75 -5.76
CA LEU A 70 1.52 0.61 -5.09
C LEU A 70 1.87 -0.86 -4.77
N ARG A 71 0.87 -1.69 -4.43
CA ARG A 71 1.06 -3.12 -4.24
C ARG A 71 1.38 -3.85 -5.54
N GLU A 72 0.73 -3.48 -6.64
CA GLU A 72 1.06 -4.03 -7.96
C GLU A 72 2.47 -3.65 -8.40
N GLU A 73 2.87 -2.40 -8.18
CA GLU A 73 4.24 -1.92 -8.42
C GLU A 73 5.27 -2.68 -7.59
N LEU A 74 4.98 -2.90 -6.30
CA LEU A 74 5.82 -3.69 -5.40
C LEU A 74 5.95 -5.13 -5.87
N ALA A 75 4.85 -5.78 -6.24
CA ALA A 75 4.83 -7.16 -6.72
C ALA A 75 5.62 -7.34 -8.03
N ALA A 76 5.77 -6.28 -8.83
CA ALA A 76 6.56 -6.28 -10.05
C ALA A 76 8.07 -6.15 -9.82
N ILE A 77 8.54 -5.92 -8.58
CA ILE A 77 9.97 -5.84 -8.26
C ILE A 77 10.53 -7.25 -8.06
N PRO A 78 11.48 -7.73 -8.90
CA PRO A 78 12.15 -9.01 -8.70
C PRO A 78 13.16 -8.92 -7.55
N VAL A 79 12.67 -9.04 -6.32
CA VAL A 79 13.48 -9.02 -5.09
C VAL A 79 14.10 -10.39 -4.79
N ASP A 80 15.33 -10.39 -4.29
CA ASP A 80 16.04 -11.60 -3.85
C ASP A 80 16.91 -11.36 -2.59
N GLY A 81 17.37 -12.45 -1.97
CA GLY A 81 18.21 -12.38 -0.76
C GLY A 81 17.49 -11.69 0.42
N ASP A 82 18.25 -10.90 1.17
CA ASP A 82 17.74 -10.22 2.37
C ASP A 82 16.62 -9.20 2.09
N ARG A 83 16.45 -8.78 0.82
CA ARG A 83 15.42 -7.83 0.38
C ARG A 83 14.02 -8.44 0.31
N VAL A 84 13.91 -9.77 0.29
CA VAL A 84 12.62 -10.48 0.31
C VAL A 84 11.84 -10.15 1.58
N GLY A 85 12.51 -10.09 2.73
CA GLY A 85 11.88 -9.72 4.01
C GLY A 85 11.34 -8.29 4.01
N LEU A 86 12.09 -7.36 3.41
CA LEU A 86 11.70 -5.95 3.26
C LEU A 86 10.45 -5.80 2.37
N ALA A 87 10.45 -6.46 1.22
CA ALA A 87 9.30 -6.44 0.31
C ALA A 87 8.05 -7.06 0.93
N ALA A 88 8.20 -8.17 1.65
CA ALA A 88 7.08 -8.81 2.35
C ALA A 88 6.52 -7.94 3.49
N GLU A 89 7.38 -7.19 4.18
CA GLU A 89 6.94 -6.22 5.19
C GLU A 89 6.20 -5.04 4.56
N ALA A 90 6.72 -4.50 3.46
CA ALA A 90 6.07 -3.44 2.70
C ALA A 90 4.68 -3.88 2.21
N GLU A 91 4.57 -5.07 1.63
CA GLU A 91 3.29 -5.60 1.12
C GLU A 91 2.22 -5.68 2.22
N ARG A 92 2.58 -6.17 3.42
CA ARG A 92 1.65 -6.23 4.55
C ARG A 92 1.17 -4.85 4.99
N LEU A 93 2.06 -3.87 5.01
CA LEU A 93 1.72 -2.50 5.40
C LEU A 93 0.81 -1.83 4.35
N LEU A 94 1.11 -1.98 3.06
CA LEU A 94 0.27 -1.44 1.98
C LEU A 94 -1.11 -2.12 1.96
N GLN A 95 -1.15 -3.44 2.13
CA GLN A 95 -2.39 -4.19 2.23
C GLN A 95 -3.25 -3.72 3.41
N TYR A 96 -2.63 -3.46 4.57
CA TYR A 96 -3.33 -2.94 5.73
C TYR A 96 -3.99 -1.59 5.45
N HIS A 97 -3.26 -0.63 4.88
CA HIS A 97 -3.81 0.70 4.56
C HIS A 97 -4.96 0.59 3.55
N GLN A 98 -4.79 -0.20 2.49
CA GLN A 98 -5.85 -0.42 1.50
C GLN A 98 -7.10 -1.03 2.14
N TRP A 99 -6.94 -2.09 2.95
CA TRP A 99 -8.05 -2.77 3.62
C TRP A 99 -8.78 -1.85 4.59
N LEU A 100 -8.03 -1.08 5.38
CA LEU A 100 -8.62 -0.18 6.38
C LEU A 100 -9.41 0.94 5.72
N LEU A 101 -8.88 1.57 4.68
CA LEU A 101 -9.61 2.59 3.91
C LEU A 101 -10.88 2.02 3.30
N HIS A 102 -10.80 0.86 2.65
CA HIS A 102 -11.95 0.21 2.05
C HIS A 102 -13.03 -0.14 3.08
N THR A 103 -12.63 -0.68 4.23
CA THR A 103 -13.53 -1.02 5.33
C THR A 103 -14.17 0.23 5.94
N SER A 104 -13.37 1.30 6.10
CA SER A 104 -13.85 2.58 6.62
C SER A 104 -14.92 3.19 5.70
N LEU A 105 -14.71 3.14 4.39
CA LEU A 105 -15.70 3.57 3.39
C LEU A 105 -16.99 2.75 3.47
N GLN A 106 -16.89 1.42 3.57
CA GLN A 106 -18.07 0.56 3.66
C GLN A 106 -18.91 0.82 4.92
N LEU A 107 -18.26 1.18 6.03
CA LEU A 107 -18.92 1.58 7.26
C LEU A 107 -19.54 2.97 7.14
N ALA A 108 -18.80 3.94 6.59
CA ALA A 108 -19.22 5.34 6.42
C ALA A 108 -20.40 5.53 5.47
N PHE A 109 -20.42 4.81 4.35
CA PHE A 109 -21.41 4.98 3.28
C PHE A 109 -22.34 3.76 3.17
N SER A 110 -22.63 3.08 4.28
CA SER A 110 -23.48 1.90 4.28
C SER A 110 -24.93 2.25 3.90
N LEU A 111 -25.44 1.63 2.83
CA LEU A 111 -26.85 1.76 2.43
C LEU A 111 -27.82 1.07 3.40
N ASN A 112 -27.30 0.22 4.28
CA ASN A 112 -28.05 -0.54 5.27
C ASN A 112 -27.57 -0.14 6.68
N PRO A 113 -28.11 0.94 7.26
CA PRO A 113 -27.72 1.43 8.59
C PRO A 113 -28.07 0.38 9.64
N ASP A 114 -27.11 0.09 10.51
CA ASP A 114 -27.21 -0.90 11.58
C ASP A 114 -26.45 -0.39 12.81
N PRO A 115 -27.03 -0.46 14.02
CA PRO A 115 -26.40 0.05 15.24
C PRO A 115 -25.00 -0.53 15.51
N ARG A 116 -24.76 -1.80 15.14
CA ARG A 116 -23.45 -2.43 15.31
C ARG A 116 -22.43 -1.86 14.32
N LYS A 117 -22.79 -1.67 13.05
CA LYS A 117 -21.93 -0.98 12.08
C LYS A 117 -21.64 0.47 12.49
N GLU A 118 -22.64 1.19 13.00
CA GLU A 118 -22.45 2.55 13.49
C GLU A 118 -21.49 2.60 14.69
N ALA A 119 -21.61 1.66 15.63
CA ALA A 119 -20.67 1.54 16.74
C ALA A 119 -19.25 1.22 16.26
N MET A 120 -19.09 0.38 15.23
CA MET A 120 -17.77 0.10 14.62
C MET A 120 -17.21 1.33 13.92
N ARG A 121 -18.03 2.04 13.14
CA ARG A 121 -17.65 3.26 12.44
C ARG A 121 -17.12 4.31 13.40
N ARG A 122 -17.81 4.54 14.52
CA ARG A 122 -17.40 5.50 15.56
C ARG A 122 -16.09 5.16 16.27
N ARG A 123 -15.57 3.94 16.10
CA ARG A 123 -14.27 3.51 16.65
C ARG A 123 -13.11 3.78 15.69
N LEU A 124 -13.38 4.28 14.48
CA LEU A 124 -12.33 4.69 13.54
C LEU A 124 -11.70 6.00 14.03
N ASP A 125 -10.43 5.94 14.44
CA ASP A 125 -9.67 7.08 15.01
C ASP A 125 -8.42 7.44 14.19
N GLY A 126 -8.21 6.73 13.08
CA GLY A 126 -7.07 6.88 12.18
C GLY A 126 -6.53 5.53 11.74
N VAL A 127 -5.37 5.56 11.09
CA VAL A 127 -4.66 4.36 10.62
C VAL A 127 -3.85 3.71 11.74
N GLY A 128 -3.45 4.49 12.75
CA GLY A 128 -2.78 3.99 13.95
C GLY A 128 -1.30 3.60 13.73
N PRO A 129 -0.73 2.73 14.59
CA PRO A 129 0.70 2.39 14.58
C PRO A 129 1.29 1.92 13.23
N PRO A 130 0.54 1.26 12.32
CA PRO A 130 1.05 0.90 10.99
C PRO A 130 1.53 2.07 10.12
N ALA A 131 1.03 3.30 10.32
CA ALA A 131 1.53 4.47 9.59
C ALA A 131 2.99 4.79 9.97
N ALA A 132 3.29 4.85 11.27
CA ALA A 132 4.66 5.05 11.75
C ALA A 132 5.59 3.89 11.36
N ARG A 133 5.07 2.65 11.28
CA ARG A 133 5.84 1.49 10.79
C ARG A 133 6.19 1.60 9.31
N LEU A 134 5.32 2.20 8.49
CA LEU A 134 5.59 2.45 7.07
C LEU A 134 6.73 3.44 6.90
N GLU A 135 6.73 4.53 7.65
CA GLU A 135 7.83 5.52 7.66
C GLU A 135 9.14 4.88 8.14
N ALA A 136 9.12 4.13 9.25
CA ALA A 136 10.29 3.44 9.76
C ALA A 136 10.87 2.41 8.77
N LEU A 137 10.00 1.69 8.05
CA LEU A 137 10.43 0.78 6.98
C LEU A 137 11.07 1.56 5.83
N ARG A 138 10.47 2.67 5.40
CA ARG A 138 11.03 3.54 4.35
C ARG A 138 12.44 3.98 4.69
N ASP A 139 12.64 4.50 5.90
CA ASP A 139 13.95 5.00 6.34
C ASP A 139 14.99 3.89 6.42
N ARG A 140 14.61 2.70 6.90
CA ARG A 140 15.48 1.52 6.90
C ARG A 140 15.92 1.11 5.49
N VAL A 141 14.99 1.06 4.53
CA VAL A 141 15.34 0.71 3.14
C VAL A 141 16.21 1.80 2.50
N ALA A 142 15.91 3.08 2.76
CA ALA A 142 16.70 4.21 2.25
C ALA A 142 18.13 4.22 2.82
N HIS A 143 18.30 3.86 4.08
CA HIS A 143 19.62 3.70 4.70
C HIS A 143 20.41 2.58 4.01
N LEU A 144 19.82 1.40 3.83
CA LEU A 144 20.47 0.26 3.15
C LEU A 144 20.85 0.58 1.70
N ARG A 145 20.04 1.38 1.00
CA ARG A 145 20.36 1.85 -0.36
C ARG A 145 21.61 2.73 -0.38
N SER A 146 21.83 3.51 0.67
CA SER A 146 22.95 4.47 0.74
C SER A 146 24.27 3.79 1.13
N THR A 147 24.21 2.58 1.69
CA THR A 147 25.38 1.77 2.08
C THR A 147 25.77 0.72 1.04
N THR A 148 24.99 0.56 -0.04
CA THR A 148 25.24 -0.38 -1.15
C THR A 148 25.91 0.34 -2.30
#